data_AF-A0A0D2UYB8-F1
#
_entry.id   AF-A0A0D2UYB8-F1
#
_cell.length_a   1.000
_cell.length_b   1.000
_cell.length_c   1.000
_cell.angle_alpha   90.00
_cell.angle_beta   90.00
_cell.angle_gamma   90.00
#
_symmetry.space_group_name_H-M   'P 1'
#
loop_
_entity.id
_entity.type
_entity.pdbx_description
1 polymer ?
#
loop_
_entity_poly.entity_id
_entity_poly.type
_entity_poly.pdbx_seq_one_letter_code
_entity_poly.pdbx_strand_id
1 'polypeptide(L)'
;MSDQIAALKEQLEETSEALKDMESRYSCLTVKQILTNRELQDARKESISGLNDVLTSRTTLVVKRMGEIDQKAFEVASSRKFPNKDWQETCAKLCSLWQQNVQDPKWHPFKMINIRGNLQEIVDEDDQKLKELRNEYGDVVYEAVSTALMEMNEYNASGRYAVI
;
A
#
# COMPACT_ATOMS: atom_id res chain seq x y z
N MET A 1 47.66 -12.31 39.98
CA MET A 1 47.09 -10.95 39.82
C MET A 1 47.59 -10.26 38.56
N SER A 2 48.90 -10.30 38.25
CA SER A 2 49.46 -9.75 36.99
C SER A 2 48.93 -10.45 35.72
N ASP A 3 48.87 -11.78 35.72
CA ASP A 3 48.48 -12.57 34.53
C ASP A 3 46.99 -12.38 34.16
N GLN A 4 46.13 -12.21 35.16
CA GLN A 4 44.71 -11.89 34.96
C GLN A 4 44.52 -10.50 34.35
N ILE A 5 45.33 -9.52 34.77
CA ILE A 5 45.30 -8.16 34.20
C ILE A 5 45.80 -8.18 32.75
N ALA A 6 46.83 -8.98 32.44
CA ALA A 6 47.33 -9.13 31.07
C ALA A 6 46.29 -9.78 30.15
N ALA A 7 45.67 -10.89 30.57
CA ALA A 7 44.63 -11.57 29.81
C ALA A 7 43.40 -10.67 29.54
N LEU A 8 42.98 -9.88 30.54
CA LEU A 8 41.87 -8.93 30.35
C LEU A 8 42.21 -7.81 29.36
N LYS A 9 43.47 -7.36 29.30
CA LYS A 9 43.90 -6.35 28.32
C LYS A 9 43.92 -6.91 26.90
N GLU A 10 44.39 -8.15 26.74
CA GLU A 10 44.39 -8.84 25.44
C GLU A 10 42.97 -9.03 24.91
N GLN A 11 42.05 -9.51 25.77
CA GLN A 11 40.63 -9.62 25.41
C GLN A 11 40.00 -8.27 25.09
N LEU A 12 40.36 -7.21 25.80
CA LEU A 12 39.87 -5.87 25.52
C LEU A 12 40.33 -5.37 24.14
N GLU A 13 41.59 -5.65 23.76
CA GLU A 13 42.12 -5.27 22.46
C GLU A 13 41.45 -6.08 21.34
N GLU A 14 41.36 -7.41 21.47
CA GLU A 14 40.69 -8.28 20.49
C GLU A 14 39.23 -7.88 20.27
N THR A 15 38.50 -7.57 21.36
CA THR A 15 37.11 -7.12 21.27
C THR A 15 36.97 -5.73 20.68
N SER A 16 37.91 -4.81 20.95
CA SER A 16 37.96 -3.48 20.34
C SER A 16 38.21 -3.56 18.82
N GLU A 17 39.15 -4.39 18.39
CA GLU A 17 39.43 -4.64 16.97
C GLU A 17 38.22 -5.27 16.26
N ALA A 18 37.60 -6.27 16.89
CA ALA A 18 36.40 -6.94 16.36
C ALA A 18 35.21 -5.97 16.24
N LEU A 19 35.02 -5.07 17.21
CA LEU A 19 34.00 -4.02 17.15
C LEU A 19 34.23 -3.06 15.99
N LYS A 20 35.47 -2.59 15.82
CA LYS A 20 35.84 -1.68 14.73
C LYS A 20 35.63 -2.32 13.35
N ASP A 21 35.98 -3.59 13.20
CA ASP A 21 35.71 -4.34 11.97
C ASP A 21 34.20 -4.50 11.72
N MET A 22 33.42 -4.81 12.76
CA MET A 22 31.96 -4.87 12.65
C MET A 22 31.35 -3.53 12.22
N GLU A 23 31.78 -2.42 12.82
CA GLU A 23 31.34 -1.06 12.46
C GLU A 23 31.68 -0.73 11.01
N SER A 24 32.88 -1.09 10.55
CA SER A 24 33.30 -0.91 9.15
C SER A 24 32.40 -1.69 8.18
N ARG A 25 32.13 -2.96 8.48
CA ARG A 25 31.23 -3.80 7.68
C ARG A 25 29.81 -3.27 7.66
N TYR A 26 29.28 -2.86 8.82
CA TYR A 26 27.95 -2.27 8.93
C TYR A 26 27.82 -0.98 8.12
N SER A 27 28.82 -0.09 8.21
CA SER A 27 28.87 1.13 7.42
C SER A 27 28.87 0.84 5.92
N CYS A 28 29.70 -0.11 5.47
CA CYS A 28 29.75 -0.53 4.06
C CYS A 28 28.40 -1.08 3.57
N LEU A 29 27.76 -1.96 4.35
CA LEU A 29 26.46 -2.52 4.01
C LEU A 29 25.37 -1.45 3.94
N THR A 30 25.38 -0.51 4.89
CA THR A 30 24.43 0.61 4.91
C THR A 30 24.54 1.45 3.64
N VAL A 31 25.76 1.80 3.22
CA VAL A 31 25.98 2.55 1.97
C VAL A 31 25.50 1.74 0.76
N LYS A 32 25.84 0.45 0.68
CA LYS A 32 25.37 -0.41 -0.42
C LYS A 32 23.85 -0.51 -0.49
N GLN A 33 23.20 -0.65 0.66
CA GLN A 33 21.74 -0.72 0.74
C GLN A 33 21.10 0.59 0.27
N ILE A 34 21.63 1.74 0.66
CA ILE A 34 21.14 3.04 0.19
C ILE A 34 21.29 3.17 -1.34
N LEU A 35 22.46 2.83 -1.88
CA LEU A 35 22.74 2.96 -3.31
C LEU A 35 21.85 2.02 -4.14
N THR A 36 21.78 0.74 -3.76
CA THR A 36 20.95 -0.25 -4.47
C THR A 36 19.46 0.07 -4.37
N ASN A 37 18.98 0.56 -3.22
CA ASN A 37 17.60 0.99 -3.08
C ASN A 37 17.29 2.20 -3.98
N ARG A 38 18.22 3.16 -4.06
CA ARG A 38 18.09 4.32 -4.95
C ARG A 38 18.03 3.90 -6.41
N GLU A 39 18.94 3.03 -6.86
CA GLU A 39 18.94 2.49 -8.22
C GLU A 39 17.61 1.79 -8.56
N LEU A 40 17.08 0.99 -7.63
CA LEU A 40 15.79 0.32 -7.80
C LEU A 40 14.63 1.33 -7.90
N GLN A 41 14.62 2.36 -7.06
CA GLN A 41 13.60 3.41 -7.11
C GLN A 41 13.67 4.21 -8.42
N ASP A 42 14.87 4.54 -8.88
CA ASP A 42 15.07 5.29 -10.11
C ASP A 42 14.65 4.45 -11.34
N ALA A 43 15.02 3.16 -11.38
CA ALA A 43 14.56 2.23 -12.41
C ALA A 43 13.02 2.08 -12.43
N ARG A 44 12.37 2.00 -11.25
CA ARG A 44 10.91 1.94 -11.15
C ARG A 44 10.25 3.21 -11.69
N LYS A 45 10.76 4.39 -11.32
CA LYS A 45 10.24 5.68 -11.81
C LYS A 45 10.36 5.78 -13.32
N GLU A 46 11.52 5.43 -13.87
CA GLU A 46 11.76 5.43 -15.32
C GLU A 46 10.79 4.49 -16.04
N SER A 47 10.58 3.28 -15.52
CA SER A 47 9.62 2.32 -16.10
C SER A 47 8.18 2.86 -16.08
N ILE A 48 7.74 3.49 -14.99
CA ILE A 48 6.40 4.07 -14.90
C ILE A 48 6.27 5.24 -15.88
N SER A 49 7.29 6.11 -15.97
CA SER A 49 7.30 7.22 -16.91
C SER A 49 7.23 6.74 -18.35
N GLY A 50 8.09 5.81 -18.74
CA GLY A 50 8.11 5.25 -20.09
C GLY A 50 6.79 4.55 -20.46
N LEU A 51 6.14 3.86 -19.52
CA LEU A 51 4.81 3.30 -19.75
C LEU A 51 3.77 4.40 -19.98
N ASN A 52 3.74 5.44 -19.15
CA ASN A 52 2.81 6.56 -19.34
C ASN A 52 3.03 7.29 -20.69
N ASP A 53 4.27 7.40 -21.14
CA ASP A 53 4.61 8.00 -22.44
C ASP A 53 4.14 7.15 -23.62
N VAL A 54 4.14 5.82 -23.48
CA VAL A 54 3.62 4.89 -24.51
C VAL A 54 2.09 4.85 -24.48
N LEU A 55 1.50 4.91 -23.29
CA LEU A 55 0.05 4.86 -23.03
C LEU A 55 -0.64 6.20 -23.32
N THR A 56 -0.38 6.77 -24.49
CA THR A 56 -1.02 8.00 -24.98
C THR A 56 -2.49 7.79 -25.32
N SER A 57 -3.20 8.90 -25.59
CA SER A 57 -4.63 8.96 -25.94
C SER A 57 -5.11 8.09 -27.11
N ARG A 58 -4.19 7.46 -27.85
CA ARG A 58 -4.50 6.49 -28.93
C ARG A 58 -4.63 5.06 -28.45
N THR A 59 -4.19 4.76 -27.22
CA THR A 59 -4.27 3.42 -26.62
C THR A 59 -5.42 3.34 -25.62
N THR A 60 -6.05 2.16 -25.49
CA THR A 60 -7.12 1.90 -24.50
C THR A 60 -6.59 1.42 -23.16
N LEU A 61 -5.27 1.22 -23.04
CA LEU A 61 -4.60 0.73 -21.86
C LEU A 61 -4.25 1.90 -20.93
N VAL A 62 -4.36 1.67 -19.62
CA VAL A 62 -4.07 2.68 -18.59
C VAL A 62 -3.30 2.04 -17.45
N VAL A 63 -2.48 2.84 -16.75
CA VAL A 63 -1.84 2.43 -15.50
C VAL A 63 -2.86 2.54 -14.37
N LYS A 64 -3.08 1.45 -13.64
CA LYS A 64 -3.97 1.40 -12.46
C LYS A 64 -3.14 1.41 -11.18
N ARG A 65 -3.58 2.18 -10.18
CA ARG A 65 -3.05 2.07 -8.80
C ARG A 65 -3.89 1.07 -8.01
N MET A 66 -3.27 0.02 -7.51
CA MET A 66 -3.90 -1.01 -6.69
C MET A 66 -4.24 -0.45 -5.32
N GLY A 67 -5.50 -0.61 -4.90
CA GLY A 67 -6.01 -0.05 -3.64
C GLY A 67 -6.52 1.39 -3.75
N GLU A 68 -6.52 1.96 -4.96
CA GLU A 68 -7.23 3.21 -5.25
C GLU A 68 -8.66 2.91 -5.72
N ILE A 69 -9.62 3.64 -5.15
CA ILE A 69 -11.03 3.56 -5.54
C ILE A 69 -11.23 4.14 -6.94
N ASP A 70 -11.99 3.43 -7.78
CA ASP A 70 -12.41 3.96 -9.09
C ASP A 70 -13.42 5.11 -8.90
N GLN A 71 -12.94 6.35 -9.04
CA GLN A 71 -13.75 7.55 -8.92
C GLN A 71 -14.95 7.56 -9.88
N LYS A 72 -14.86 6.92 -11.06
CA LYS A 72 -15.97 6.89 -12.03
C LYS A 72 -17.21 6.21 -11.46
N ALA A 73 -17.04 5.23 -10.57
CA ALA A 73 -18.16 4.58 -9.88
C ALA A 73 -18.97 5.61 -9.07
N PHE A 74 -18.28 6.50 -8.37
CA PHE A 74 -18.90 7.56 -7.59
C PHE A 74 -19.52 8.66 -8.46
N GLU A 75 -18.92 8.97 -9.61
CA GLU A 75 -19.47 9.95 -10.57
C GLU A 75 -20.81 9.45 -11.15
N VAL A 76 -20.87 8.17 -11.53
CA VAL A 76 -22.11 7.55 -12.04
C VAL A 76 -23.20 7.53 -10.97
N ALA A 77 -22.86 7.20 -9.72
CA ALA A 77 -23.83 7.19 -8.64
C ALA A 77 -24.31 8.60 -8.27
N SER A 78 -23.38 9.56 -8.16
CA SER A 78 -23.67 10.95 -7.75
C SER A 78 -24.48 11.71 -8.80
N SER A 79 -24.17 11.55 -10.09
CA SER A 79 -24.92 12.20 -11.18
C SER A 79 -26.39 11.74 -11.25
N ARG A 80 -26.66 10.46 -10.96
CA ARG A 80 -28.02 9.92 -10.88
C ARG A 80 -28.78 10.42 -9.66
N LYS A 81 -28.10 10.57 -8.53
CA LYS A 81 -28.71 10.93 -7.24
C LYS A 81 -28.92 12.44 -7.07
N PHE A 82 -28.05 13.26 -7.65
CA PHE A 82 -28.05 14.71 -7.49
C PHE A 82 -27.99 15.47 -8.83
N PRO A 83 -28.95 15.28 -9.76
CA PRO A 83 -28.87 15.85 -11.10
C PRO A 83 -28.87 17.39 -11.16
N ASN A 84 -29.36 18.08 -10.11
CA ASN A 84 -29.52 19.54 -10.07
C ASN A 84 -28.58 20.24 -9.06
N LYS A 85 -27.55 19.56 -8.55
CA LYS A 85 -26.55 20.11 -7.63
C LYS A 85 -25.16 19.99 -8.26
N ASP A 86 -24.17 20.63 -7.65
CA ASP A 86 -22.76 20.34 -7.92
C ASP A 86 -22.40 18.94 -7.38
N TRP A 87 -22.80 17.93 -8.16
CA TRP A 87 -22.56 16.54 -7.84
C TRP A 87 -21.08 16.19 -8.00
N GLN A 88 -20.32 16.96 -8.78
CA GLN A 88 -18.87 16.77 -8.94
C GLN A 88 -18.13 17.02 -7.62
N GLU A 89 -18.38 18.15 -6.96
CA GLU A 89 -17.74 18.45 -5.68
C GLU A 89 -18.14 17.43 -4.60
N THR A 90 -19.43 17.07 -4.57
CA THR A 90 -19.97 16.06 -3.64
C THR A 90 -19.33 14.69 -3.87
N CYS A 91 -19.20 14.29 -5.13
CA CYS A 91 -18.57 13.04 -5.54
C CYS A 91 -17.09 12.98 -5.11
N ALA A 92 -16.33 14.04 -5.37
CA ALA A 92 -14.92 14.10 -5.00
C ALA A 92 -14.72 13.98 -3.48
N LYS A 93 -15.54 14.66 -2.68
CA LYS A 93 -15.54 14.56 -1.21
C LYS A 93 -15.86 13.14 -0.74
N LEU A 94 -16.90 12.53 -1.32
CA LEU A 94 -17.33 11.19 -0.97
C LEU A 94 -16.29 10.13 -1.34
N CYS A 95 -15.74 10.19 -2.55
CA CYS A 95 -14.68 9.28 -3.00
C CYS A 95 -13.44 9.40 -2.09
N SER A 96 -13.06 10.62 -1.72
CA SER A 96 -11.93 10.86 -0.80
C SER A 96 -12.19 10.29 0.60
N LEU A 97 -13.41 10.46 1.13
CA LEU A 97 -13.82 9.90 2.41
C LEU A 97 -13.70 8.37 2.41
N TRP A 98 -14.20 7.72 1.35
CA TRP A 98 -14.10 6.27 1.23
C TRP A 98 -12.66 5.80 1.03
N GLN A 99 -11.84 6.56 0.30
CA GLN A 99 -10.43 6.24 0.15
C GLN A 99 -9.72 6.28 1.50
N GLN A 100 -10.04 7.26 2.36
CA GLN A 100 -9.52 7.32 3.73
C GLN A 100 -9.98 6.13 4.57
N ASN A 101 -11.24 5.72 4.46
CA ASN A 101 -11.73 4.51 5.12
C ASN A 101 -10.92 3.28 4.67
N VAL A 102 -10.76 3.08 3.37
CA VAL A 102 -9.95 1.96 2.80
C VAL A 102 -8.51 1.98 3.30
N GLN A 103 -7.94 3.16 3.55
CA GLN A 103 -6.58 3.31 4.07
C GLN A 103 -6.50 3.17 5.60
N ASP A 104 -7.61 3.24 6.33
CA ASP A 104 -7.62 3.13 7.79
C ASP A 104 -7.28 1.68 8.21
N PRO A 105 -6.18 1.46 8.94
CA PRO A 105 -5.83 0.12 9.45
C PRO A 105 -6.83 -0.40 10.50
N LYS A 106 -7.63 0.48 11.12
CA LYS A 106 -8.61 0.09 12.14
C LYS A 106 -9.90 -0.46 11.55
N TRP A 107 -10.15 -0.22 10.26
CA TRP A 107 -11.32 -0.74 9.57
C TRP A 107 -10.89 -1.87 8.63
N HIS A 108 -11.17 -3.10 9.06
CA HIS A 108 -10.82 -4.33 8.36
C HIS A 108 -12.06 -5.18 8.13
N PRO A 109 -12.93 -4.81 7.16
CA PRO A 109 -14.21 -5.46 6.91
C PRO A 109 -14.02 -6.78 6.13
N PHE A 110 -13.33 -7.74 6.75
CA PHE A 110 -12.99 -9.01 6.11
C PHE A 110 -13.38 -10.20 6.98
N LYS A 111 -13.67 -11.31 6.30
CA LYS A 111 -13.92 -12.62 6.91
C LYS A 111 -13.08 -13.69 6.25
N MET A 112 -12.75 -14.72 7.03
CA MET A 112 -12.04 -15.89 6.52
C MET A 112 -13.04 -16.93 6.02
N ILE A 113 -12.87 -17.39 4.80
CA ILE A 113 -13.65 -18.49 4.23
C ILE A 113 -12.72 -19.62 3.76
N ASN A 114 -13.20 -20.85 3.85
CA ASN A 114 -12.48 -22.01 3.35
C ASN A 114 -12.94 -22.33 1.93
N ILE A 115 -12.08 -22.08 0.94
CA ILE A 115 -12.32 -22.46 -0.45
C ILE A 115 -11.41 -23.65 -0.77
N ARG A 116 -12.01 -24.85 -0.87
CA ARG A 116 -11.31 -26.09 -1.26
C ARG A 116 -10.09 -26.43 -0.40
N GLY A 117 -10.16 -26.18 0.90
CA GLY A 117 -9.06 -26.43 1.85
C GLY A 117 -8.13 -25.23 2.06
N ASN A 118 -8.26 -24.16 1.26
CA ASN A 118 -7.47 -22.94 1.42
C ASN A 118 -8.29 -21.87 2.15
N LEU A 119 -7.79 -21.42 3.29
CA LEU A 119 -8.37 -20.31 4.03
C LEU A 119 -8.02 -18.99 3.32
N GLN A 120 -9.03 -18.29 2.80
CA GLN A 120 -8.89 -17.03 2.10
C GLN A 120 -9.64 -15.93 2.84
N GLU A 121 -9.04 -14.74 2.85
CA GLU A 121 -9.67 -13.54 3.36
C GLU A 121 -10.49 -12.89 2.24
N ILE A 122 -11.78 -12.63 2.49
CA ILE A 122 -12.68 -11.94 1.55
C ILE A 122 -13.37 -10.80 2.27
N VAL A 123 -13.85 -9.81 1.50
CA VAL A 123 -14.67 -8.72 2.05
C VAL A 123 -15.91 -9.30 2.72
N ASP A 124 -16.19 -8.80 3.93
CA ASP A 124 -17.40 -9.15 4.65
C ASP A 124 -18.56 -8.27 4.19
N GLU A 125 -19.42 -8.81 3.32
CA GLU A 125 -20.65 -8.13 2.87
C GLU A 125 -21.59 -7.76 4.03
N ASP A 126 -21.40 -8.36 5.21
CA ASP A 126 -22.18 -8.05 6.40
C ASP A 126 -21.71 -6.80 7.16
N ASP A 127 -20.56 -6.21 6.81
CA ASP A 127 -20.02 -5.01 7.42
C ASP A 127 -21.01 -3.84 7.33
N GLN A 128 -21.20 -3.16 8.46
CA GLN A 128 -22.20 -2.10 8.60
C GLN A 128 -21.94 -0.93 7.64
N LYS A 129 -20.68 -0.48 7.50
CA LYS A 129 -20.34 0.65 6.63
C LYS A 129 -20.53 0.27 5.16
N LEU A 130 -20.12 -0.94 4.76
CA LEU A 130 -20.32 -1.42 3.40
C LEU A 130 -21.80 -1.59 3.04
N LYS A 131 -22.62 -2.08 3.97
CA LYS A 131 -24.08 -2.14 3.80
C LYS A 131 -24.68 -0.75 3.59
N GLU A 132 -24.29 0.22 4.42
CA GLU A 132 -24.73 1.60 4.29
C GLU A 132 -24.33 2.21 2.94
N LEU A 133 -23.08 2.01 2.53
CA LEU A 133 -22.57 2.44 1.22
C LEU A 133 -23.40 1.88 0.06
N ARG A 134 -23.63 0.57 0.09
CA ARG A 134 -24.39 -0.14 -0.94
C ARG A 134 -25.84 0.33 -1.01
N ASN A 135 -26.48 0.51 0.14
CA ASN A 135 -27.86 1.01 0.21
C ASN A 135 -27.97 2.46 -0.27
N GLU A 136 -26.96 3.29 0.02
CA GLU A 136 -27.01 4.71 -0.27
C GLU A 136 -26.59 5.07 -1.70
N TYR A 137 -25.61 4.36 -2.26
CA TYR A 137 -24.97 4.69 -3.55
C TYR A 137 -25.01 3.56 -4.59
N GLY A 138 -25.49 2.38 -4.20
CA GLY A 138 -25.71 1.23 -5.08
C GLY A 138 -24.50 0.30 -5.23
N ASP A 139 -24.72 -0.80 -5.96
CA ASP A 139 -23.75 -1.89 -6.12
C ASP A 139 -22.44 -1.43 -6.79
N VAL A 140 -22.51 -0.53 -7.77
CA VAL A 140 -21.32 -0.08 -8.52
C VAL A 140 -20.29 0.58 -7.60
N VAL A 141 -20.75 1.36 -6.62
CA VAL A 141 -19.88 2.02 -5.65
C VAL A 141 -19.37 1.03 -4.59
N TYR A 142 -20.24 0.13 -4.14
CA TYR A 142 -19.86 -0.96 -3.24
C TYR A 142 -18.74 -1.83 -3.85
N GLU A 143 -18.87 -2.22 -5.12
CA GLU A 143 -17.86 -3.03 -5.82
C GLU A 143 -16.54 -2.28 -6.00
N ALA A 144 -16.58 -0.98 -6.29
CA ALA A 144 -15.38 -0.16 -6.41
C ALA A 144 -14.60 -0.10 -5.09
N VAL A 145 -15.30 0.07 -3.95
CA VAL A 145 -14.67 0.08 -2.62
C VAL A 145 -14.19 -1.30 -2.21
N SER A 146 -14.98 -2.36 -2.47
CA SER A 146 -14.61 -3.74 -2.15
C SER A 146 -13.38 -4.20 -2.93
N THR A 147 -13.31 -3.83 -4.22
CA THR A 147 -12.13 -4.09 -5.07
C THR A 147 -10.89 -3.38 -4.51
N ALA A 148 -11.02 -2.09 -4.15
CA ALA A 148 -9.90 -1.34 -3.57
C ALA A 148 -9.44 -1.94 -2.23
N LEU A 149 -10.36 -2.44 -1.39
CA LEU A 149 -10.03 -3.14 -0.15
C LEU A 149 -9.23 -4.42 -0.39
N MET A 150 -9.69 -5.27 -1.32
CA MET A 150 -8.99 -6.50 -1.70
C MET A 150 -7.59 -6.22 -2.24
N GLU A 151 -7.48 -5.27 -3.18
CA GLU A 151 -6.20 -4.85 -3.75
C GLU A 151 -5.25 -4.27 -2.69
N MET A 152 -5.78 -3.52 -1.72
CA MET A 152 -4.98 -2.98 -0.62
C MET A 152 -4.35 -4.11 0.21
N ASN A 153 -5.12 -5.17 0.53
CA ASN A 153 -4.59 -6.31 1.28
C ASN A 153 -3.62 -7.14 0.45
N GLU A 154 -3.85 -7.30 -0.86
CA GLU A 154 -2.98 -8.09 -1.73
C GLU A 154 -1.63 -7.41 -1.99
N TYR A 155 -1.65 -6.11 -2.32
CA TYR A 155 -0.47 -5.41 -2.82
C TYR A 155 0.23 -4.54 -1.78
N ASN A 156 -0.46 -4.08 -0.73
CA ASN A 156 0.15 -3.20 0.29
C ASN A 156 -0.54 -3.28 1.67
N ALA A 157 -0.75 -4.49 2.20
CA ALA A 157 -1.46 -4.69 3.46
C ALA A 157 -0.89 -3.87 4.63
N SER A 158 0.45 -3.78 4.74
CA SER A 158 1.11 -3.07 5.84
C SER A 158 1.15 -1.57 5.64
N GLY A 159 1.35 -1.09 4.40
CA GLY A 159 1.48 0.33 4.11
C GLY A 159 0.13 1.05 4.05
N ARG A 160 -0.93 0.35 3.62
CA ARG A 160 -2.29 0.91 3.48
C ARG A 160 -2.35 2.18 2.63
N TYR A 161 -1.55 2.25 1.58
CA TYR A 161 -1.64 3.28 0.55
C TYR A 161 -1.63 2.65 -0.84
N ALA A 162 -2.27 3.30 -1.81
CA ALA A 162 -2.35 2.76 -3.16
C ALA A 162 -0.97 2.69 -3.84
N VAL A 163 -0.71 1.63 -4.58
CA VAL A 163 0.58 1.37 -5.24
C VAL A 163 0.40 1.10 -6.74
N ILE A 164 1.38 1.52 -7.54
CA ILE A 164 1.48 1.16 -8.97
C ILE A 164 2.21 -0.17 -9.11
#